data_AF-A0A9W9LY47-F1
#
_entry.id   AF-A0A9W9LY47-F1
#
_cell.length_a   1.000
_cell.length_b   1.000
_cell.length_c   1.000
_cell.angle_alpha   90.00
_cell.angle_beta   90.00
_cell.angle_gamma   90.00
#
_symmetry.space_group_name_H-M   'P 1'
#
loop_
_entity.id
_entity.type
_entity.pdbx_description
1 polymer ?
#
loop_
_entity_poly.entity_id
_entity_poly.type
_entity_poly.pdbx_seq_one_letter_code
_entity_poly.pdbx_strand_id
1 'polypeptide(L)'
;MQLLSIFSTLAFVSSVIAADRGSYTISGLGGRKQEIVNAGGNTRDLAIAMLETNNMTTNYTYGDGKSGDGTNFGIFKQNWFMLRHSASEFLGNTVDQVSDGAILNSNLKKDIQARHEGEKHYGYETWFSGHRNGESGVSNPGSQDIKNYMDGVAWIQQQIESDEKYQSDDTRFWVSVVAI
;
A
#
# COMPACT_ATOMS: atom_id res chain seq x y z
N MET A 1 -25.25 -0.77 -58.82
CA MET A 1 -25.02 0.20 -57.72
C MET A 1 -24.61 -0.60 -56.50
N GLN A 2 -23.32 -0.71 -56.22
CA GLN A 2 -22.80 -1.50 -55.10
C GLN A 2 -21.72 -0.67 -54.43
N LEU A 3 -22.07 -0.06 -53.28
CA LEU A 3 -21.13 0.66 -52.42
C LEU A 3 -20.47 -0.36 -51.49
N LEU A 4 -19.17 -0.61 -51.68
CA LEU A 4 -18.35 -1.20 -50.63
C LEU A 4 -17.96 -0.08 -49.65
N SER A 5 -18.49 -0.16 -48.43
CA SER A 5 -18.06 0.66 -47.31
C SER A 5 -16.97 -0.10 -46.56
N ILE A 6 -15.74 0.43 -46.58
CA ILE A 6 -14.63 -0.08 -45.78
C ILE A 6 -14.63 0.70 -44.47
N PHE A 7 -15.11 0.06 -43.39
CA PHE A 7 -14.89 0.56 -42.03
C PHE A 7 -13.49 0.12 -41.58
N SER A 8 -12.55 1.07 -41.54
CA SER A 8 -11.27 0.89 -40.87
C SER A 8 -11.47 1.17 -39.38
N THR A 9 -11.49 0.12 -38.55
CA THR A 9 -11.46 0.25 -37.09
C THR A 9 -10.04 0.62 -36.66
N LEU A 10 -9.85 1.87 -36.24
CA LEU A 10 -8.63 2.32 -35.55
C LEU A 10 -8.67 1.77 -34.12
N ALA A 11 -7.92 0.70 -33.85
CA ALA A 11 -7.69 0.24 -32.49
C ALA A 11 -6.70 1.18 -31.81
N PHE A 12 -7.17 2.00 -30.87
CA PHE A 12 -6.31 2.72 -29.94
C PHE A 12 -5.70 1.69 -28.98
N VAL A 13 -4.47 1.26 -29.26
CA VAL A 13 -3.65 0.58 -28.26
C VAL A 13 -3.24 1.66 -27.26
N SER A 14 -3.96 1.77 -26.14
CA SER A 14 -3.46 2.52 -24.98
C SER A 14 -2.16 1.87 -24.54
N SER A 15 -1.03 2.49 -24.86
CA SER A 15 0.25 2.10 -24.30
C SER A 15 0.20 2.41 -22.80
N VAL A 16 -0.05 1.39 -21.99
CA VAL A 16 0.23 1.46 -20.56
C VAL A 16 1.74 1.65 -20.45
N ILE A 17 2.19 2.88 -20.15
CA ILE A 17 3.58 3.10 -19.81
C ILE A 17 3.80 2.30 -18.52
N ALA A 18 4.54 1.20 -18.62
CA ALA A 18 4.89 0.43 -17.45
C ALA A 18 5.64 1.35 -16.49
N ALA A 19 5.09 1.56 -15.29
CA ALA A 19 5.77 2.31 -14.24
C ALA A 19 7.20 1.77 -14.05
N ASP A 20 8.17 2.67 -13.86
CA ASP A 20 9.57 2.31 -13.62
C ASP A 20 9.67 1.42 -12.38
N ARG A 21 10.45 0.35 -12.46
CA ARG A 21 10.47 -0.73 -11.47
C ARG A 21 11.74 -1.55 -11.55
N GLY A 22 12.06 -2.25 -10.47
CA GLY A 22 13.20 -3.15 -10.45
C GLY A 22 13.40 -3.83 -9.11
N SER A 23 14.62 -4.31 -8.87
CA SER A 23 15.03 -4.87 -7.60
C SER A 23 16.47 -4.54 -7.23
N TYR A 24 16.78 -4.59 -5.94
CA TYR A 24 18.12 -4.50 -5.39
C TYR A 24 18.17 -5.13 -4.00
N THR A 25 19.37 -5.40 -3.49
CA THR A 25 19.55 -6.04 -2.18
C THR A 25 19.61 -5.01 -1.06
N ILE A 26 18.91 -5.27 0.04
CA ILE A 26 19.00 -4.53 1.31
C ILE A 26 19.37 -5.52 2.40
N SER A 27 20.58 -5.38 2.93
CA SER A 27 21.08 -6.29 3.97
C SER A 27 20.13 -6.34 5.18
N GLY A 28 19.73 -7.55 5.58
CA GLY A 28 18.85 -7.80 6.72
C GLY A 28 17.35 -7.67 6.43
N LEU A 29 16.95 -7.31 5.19
CA LEU A 29 15.54 -7.23 4.82
C LEU A 29 14.85 -8.59 4.89
N GLY A 30 15.55 -9.69 4.63
CA GLY A 30 15.03 -11.04 4.74
C GLY A 30 14.57 -11.38 6.15
N GLY A 31 15.39 -11.05 7.16
CA GLY A 31 15.00 -11.16 8.57
C GLY A 31 13.76 -10.33 8.88
N ARG A 32 13.70 -9.10 8.36
CA ARG A 32 12.55 -8.21 8.56
C ARG A 32 11.27 -8.73 7.92
N LYS A 33 11.33 -9.31 6.71
CA LYS A 33 10.18 -9.98 6.08
C LYS A 33 9.64 -11.10 6.96
N GLN A 34 10.54 -11.90 7.55
CA GLN A 34 10.16 -12.98 8.45
C GLN A 34 9.52 -12.46 9.75
N GLU A 35 9.99 -11.34 10.31
CA GLU A 35 9.31 -10.69 11.45
C GLU A 35 7.87 -10.30 11.12
N ILE A 36 7.62 -9.76 9.92
CA ILE A 36 6.29 -9.35 9.46
C ILE A 36 5.38 -10.56 9.30
N VAL A 37 5.84 -11.63 8.62
CA VAL A 37 5.06 -12.86 8.44
C VAL A 37 4.76 -13.52 9.79
N ASN A 38 5.76 -13.61 10.68
CA ASN A 38 5.59 -14.18 12.03
C ASN A 38 4.63 -13.36 12.92
N ALA A 39 4.49 -12.05 12.65
CA ALA A 39 3.52 -11.19 13.34
C ALA A 39 2.09 -11.29 12.77
N GLY A 40 1.87 -12.12 11.74
CA GLY A 40 0.57 -12.38 11.12
C GLY A 40 0.41 -11.77 9.72
N GLY A 41 1.48 -11.23 9.14
CA GLY A 41 1.48 -10.68 7.80
C GLY A 41 1.46 -11.74 6.70
N ASN A 42 1.01 -11.35 5.51
CA ASN A 42 1.01 -12.14 4.28
C ASN A 42 1.85 -11.45 3.18
N THR A 43 1.92 -12.06 1.99
CA THR A 43 2.69 -11.53 0.86
C THR A 43 2.21 -10.14 0.39
N ARG A 44 0.93 -9.83 0.54
CA ARG A 44 0.41 -8.48 0.26
C ARG A 44 0.88 -7.47 1.30
N ASP A 45 0.92 -7.84 2.58
CA ASP A 45 1.48 -6.98 3.63
C ASP A 45 2.95 -6.67 3.34
N LEU A 46 3.73 -7.69 2.96
CA LEU A 46 5.11 -7.49 2.52
C LEU A 46 5.18 -6.53 1.33
N ALA A 47 4.33 -6.70 0.32
CA ALA A 47 4.33 -5.85 -0.87
C ALA A 47 4.00 -4.38 -0.57
N ILE A 48 2.98 -4.13 0.26
CA ILE A 48 2.62 -2.77 0.70
C ILE A 48 3.77 -2.16 1.48
N ALA A 49 4.27 -2.84 2.53
CA ALA A 49 5.38 -2.32 3.34
C ALA A 49 6.66 -2.08 2.52
N MET A 50 6.92 -2.92 1.51
CA MET A 50 8.07 -2.80 0.61
C MET A 50 7.95 -1.57 -0.29
N LEU A 51 6.74 -1.22 -0.71
CA LEU A 51 6.48 -0.02 -1.50
C LEU A 51 6.62 1.25 -0.64
N GLU A 52 6.15 1.21 0.60
CA GLU A 52 6.11 2.38 1.50
C GLU A 52 7.47 2.80 2.04
N THR A 53 8.35 1.84 2.34
CA THR A 53 9.71 2.11 2.82
C THR A 53 10.72 1.11 2.29
N ASN A 54 11.99 1.52 2.22
CA ASN A 54 13.05 0.64 1.73
C ASN A 54 13.27 -0.58 2.64
N ASN A 55 13.21 -0.39 3.96
CA ASN A 55 13.57 -1.42 4.94
C ASN A 55 12.37 -1.98 5.72
N MET A 56 11.12 -1.62 5.36
CA MET A 56 9.90 -2.03 6.06
C MET A 56 9.91 -1.67 7.55
N THR A 57 10.41 -0.47 7.88
CA THR A 57 10.49 0.04 9.25
C THR A 57 9.75 1.37 9.41
N THR A 58 9.71 1.88 10.64
CA THR A 58 8.97 3.08 11.05
C THR A 58 9.88 4.26 11.38
N ASN A 59 11.13 4.23 10.91
CA ASN A 59 12.14 5.26 11.17
C ASN A 59 12.06 6.49 10.24
N TYR A 60 10.95 6.63 9.50
CA TYR A 60 10.66 7.84 8.72
C TYR A 60 10.27 8.99 9.67
N THR A 61 10.28 10.22 9.16
CA THR A 61 9.84 11.40 9.90
C THR A 61 8.48 11.14 10.55
N TYR A 62 8.32 11.43 11.84
CA TYR A 62 7.06 11.17 12.55
C TYR A 62 5.85 11.68 11.76
N GLY A 63 4.83 10.82 11.63
CA GLY A 63 3.62 11.14 10.88
C GLY A 63 3.82 11.27 9.36
N ASP A 64 4.99 10.90 8.83
CA ASP A 64 5.45 11.22 7.48
C ASP A 64 5.44 12.74 7.19
N GLY A 65 5.62 13.56 8.23
CA GLY A 65 5.53 15.02 8.16
C GLY A 65 4.10 15.56 8.01
N LYS A 66 3.09 14.70 8.12
CA LYS A 66 1.67 15.07 8.04
C LYS A 66 1.06 15.24 9.45
N SER A 67 -0.14 15.83 9.51
CA SER A 67 -0.86 16.12 10.75
C SER A 67 -2.34 15.76 10.67
N GLY A 68 -3.00 15.60 11.83
CA GLY A 68 -4.41 15.22 11.92
C GLY A 68 -4.68 13.90 11.21
N ASP A 69 -5.76 13.85 10.44
CA ASP A 69 -6.20 12.65 9.72
C ASP A 69 -5.22 12.16 8.64
N GLY A 70 -4.31 13.01 8.18
CA GLY A 70 -3.25 12.64 7.25
C GLY A 70 -2.02 12.00 7.89
N THR A 71 -1.90 12.01 9.23
CA THR A 71 -0.72 11.49 9.95
C THR A 71 -0.53 10.00 9.70
N ASN A 72 0.67 9.60 9.27
CA ASN A 72 0.96 8.20 8.94
C ASN A 72 1.68 7.44 10.08
N PHE A 73 1.28 6.19 10.30
CA PHE A 73 1.85 5.28 11.29
C PHE A 73 2.14 3.88 10.73
N GLY A 74 3.03 3.16 11.40
CA GLY A 74 3.34 1.76 11.08
C GLY A 74 4.17 1.60 9.81
N ILE A 75 4.47 0.35 9.46
CA ILE A 75 5.29 0.00 8.29
C ILE A 75 4.55 0.22 6.97
N PHE A 76 3.23 0.28 7.03
CA PHE A 76 2.38 0.54 5.86
C PHE A 76 2.10 2.03 5.67
N LYS A 77 2.56 2.91 6.57
CA LYS A 77 2.19 4.34 6.59
C LYS A 77 0.66 4.57 6.59
N GLN A 78 -0.08 3.79 7.38
CA GLN A 78 -1.54 3.93 7.48
C GLN A 78 -1.90 5.32 8.00
N ASN A 79 -2.78 6.04 7.31
CA ASN A 79 -3.21 7.37 7.75
C ASN A 79 -4.23 7.28 8.90
N TRP A 80 -4.24 8.29 9.78
CA TRP A 80 -5.09 8.32 10.96
C TRP A 80 -6.59 8.26 10.65
N PHE A 81 -7.03 8.85 9.54
CA PHE A 81 -8.42 8.73 9.09
C PHE A 81 -8.83 7.27 8.91
N MET A 82 -8.05 6.47 8.17
CA MET A 82 -8.38 5.06 7.95
C MET A 82 -8.37 4.29 9.27
N LEU A 83 -7.37 4.53 10.12
CA LEU A 83 -7.21 3.86 11.41
C LEU A 83 -8.42 4.09 12.33
N ARG A 84 -8.80 5.34 12.59
CA ARG A 84 -9.87 5.67 13.55
C ARG A 84 -11.28 5.32 13.09
N HIS A 85 -11.46 4.99 11.80
CA HIS A 85 -12.75 4.58 11.25
C HIS A 85 -12.87 3.07 10.99
N SER A 86 -11.78 2.30 11.08
CA SER A 86 -11.82 0.88 10.75
C SER A 86 -11.08 -0.06 11.70
N ALA A 87 -10.03 0.41 12.38
CA ALA A 87 -9.25 -0.42 13.28
C ALA A 87 -9.90 -0.45 14.67
N SER A 88 -10.11 -1.63 15.23
CA SER A 88 -10.77 -1.84 16.52
C SER A 88 -10.08 -1.11 17.68
N GLU A 89 -8.74 -0.99 17.62
CA GLU A 89 -7.92 -0.26 18.59
C GLU A 89 -8.26 1.25 18.64
N PHE A 90 -8.71 1.84 17.54
CA PHE A 90 -8.89 3.29 17.39
C PHE A 90 -10.32 3.68 17.00
N LEU A 91 -11.24 2.71 16.88
CA LEU A 91 -12.55 2.94 16.30
C LEU A 91 -13.34 3.96 17.12
N GLY A 92 -13.68 5.09 16.48
CA GLY A 92 -14.41 6.17 17.12
C GLY A 92 -13.53 7.22 17.80
N ASN A 93 -12.20 7.07 17.76
CA ASN A 93 -11.30 8.14 18.18
C ASN A 93 -11.48 9.38 17.30
N THR A 94 -11.17 10.52 17.90
CA THR A 94 -11.19 11.84 17.27
C THR A 94 -9.88 12.16 16.55
N VAL A 95 -9.86 13.24 15.77
CA VAL A 95 -8.64 13.73 15.11
C VAL A 95 -7.59 14.18 16.14
N ASP A 96 -8.01 14.75 17.27
CA ASP A 96 -7.10 15.22 18.33
C ASP A 96 -6.38 14.06 19.04
N GLN A 97 -6.91 12.84 18.96
CA GLN A 97 -6.31 11.62 19.50
C GLN A 97 -5.30 10.97 18.55
N VAL A 98 -4.85 11.68 17.51
CA VAL A 98 -3.90 11.17 16.50
C VAL A 98 -2.63 10.56 17.08
N SER A 99 -2.15 11.06 18.23
CA SER A 99 -0.97 10.50 18.90
C SER A 99 -1.14 9.04 19.32
N ASP A 100 -2.38 8.55 19.51
CA ASP A 100 -2.66 7.17 19.89
C ASP A 100 -2.19 6.19 18.80
N GLY A 101 -2.21 6.60 17.52
CA GLY A 101 -1.70 5.81 16.40
C GLY A 101 -0.20 5.50 16.47
N ALA A 102 0.58 6.26 17.26
CA ALA A 102 2.02 6.05 17.39
C ALA A 102 2.39 4.68 17.98
N ILE A 103 1.45 3.99 18.65
CA ILE A 103 1.66 2.60 19.12
C ILE A 103 2.00 1.64 17.97
N LEU A 104 1.52 1.90 16.75
CA LEU A 104 1.80 1.07 15.58
C LEU A 104 3.28 1.17 15.14
N ASN A 105 3.98 2.24 15.52
CA ASN A 105 5.40 2.40 15.20
C ASN A 105 6.30 1.43 15.98
N SER A 106 5.83 0.88 17.09
CA SER A 106 6.57 -0.03 17.97
C SER A 106 5.89 -1.39 18.17
N ASN A 107 4.62 -1.54 17.78
CA ASN A 107 3.87 -2.78 17.90
C ASN A 107 3.43 -3.32 16.52
N LEU A 108 4.30 -4.14 15.92
CA LEU A 108 4.10 -4.71 14.59
C LEU A 108 2.81 -5.55 14.47
N LYS A 109 2.46 -6.31 15.52
CA LYS A 109 1.24 -7.13 15.50
C LYS A 109 -0.03 -6.28 15.44
N LYS A 110 -0.07 -5.18 16.21
CA LYS A 110 -1.17 -4.21 16.14
C LYS A 110 -1.23 -3.51 14.79
N ASP A 111 -0.08 -3.17 14.20
CA ASP A 111 -0.01 -2.54 12.88
C ASP A 111 -0.61 -3.42 11.78
N ILE A 112 -0.18 -4.69 11.72
CA ILE A 112 -0.72 -5.68 10.77
C ILE A 112 -2.22 -5.89 11.01
N GLN A 113 -2.65 -6.06 12.26
CA GLN A 113 -4.06 -6.22 12.59
C GLN A 113 -4.90 -5.02 12.12
N ALA A 114 -4.45 -3.79 12.40
CA ALA A 114 -5.16 -2.58 11.99
C ALA A 114 -5.29 -2.49 10.46
N ARG A 115 -4.25 -2.88 9.71
CA ARG A 115 -4.30 -2.92 8.25
C ARG A 115 -5.32 -3.93 7.73
N HIS A 116 -5.35 -5.12 8.33
CA HIS A 116 -6.29 -6.19 8.00
C HIS A 116 -7.73 -5.79 8.31
N GLU A 117 -7.97 -5.16 9.45
CA GLU A 117 -9.27 -4.62 9.84
C GLU A 117 -9.74 -3.51 8.90
N GLY A 118 -8.83 -2.63 8.48
CA GLY A 118 -9.10 -1.60 7.48
C GLY A 118 -9.58 -2.18 6.16
N GLU A 119 -8.84 -3.14 5.60
CA GLU A 119 -9.25 -3.77 4.34
C GLU A 119 -10.56 -4.55 4.48
N LYS A 120 -10.77 -5.22 5.62
CA LYS A 120 -12.03 -5.92 5.90
C LYS A 120 -13.22 -4.95 5.99
N HIS A 121 -13.02 -3.76 6.58
CA HIS A 121 -14.07 -2.76 6.75
C HIS A 121 -14.47 -2.12 5.41
N TYR A 122 -13.47 -1.66 4.64
CA TYR A 122 -13.72 -0.88 3.42
C TYR A 122 -13.85 -1.75 2.16
N GLY A 123 -13.30 -2.97 2.18
CA GLY A 123 -13.05 -3.76 0.98
C GLY A 123 -11.79 -3.29 0.24
N TYR A 124 -11.29 -4.14 -0.66
CA TYR A 124 -9.98 -3.97 -1.31
C TYR A 124 -9.81 -2.60 -2.00
N GLU A 125 -10.65 -2.26 -2.97
CA GLU A 125 -10.48 -1.02 -3.76
C GLU A 125 -10.65 0.25 -2.89
N THR A 126 -11.66 0.29 -2.04
CA THR A 126 -11.92 1.43 -1.15
C THR A 126 -10.82 1.58 -0.10
N TRP A 127 -10.28 0.48 0.43
CA TRP A 127 -9.15 0.54 1.36
C TRP A 127 -7.91 1.11 0.68
N PHE A 128 -7.54 0.64 -0.51
CA PHE A 128 -6.41 1.19 -1.26
C PHE A 128 -6.63 2.68 -1.59
N SER A 129 -7.85 3.04 -1.96
CA SER A 129 -8.22 4.43 -2.24
C SER A 129 -8.07 5.32 -1.01
N GLY A 130 -8.56 4.88 0.14
CA GLY A 130 -8.46 5.60 1.40
C GLY A 130 -7.07 5.58 2.04
N HIS A 131 -6.33 4.48 1.88
CA HIS A 131 -4.93 4.38 2.28
C HIS A 131 -4.10 5.43 1.53
N ARG A 132 -4.33 5.52 0.22
CA ARG A 132 -3.66 6.47 -0.65
C ARG A 132 -4.08 7.92 -0.36
N ASN A 133 -5.38 8.22 -0.38
CA ASN A 133 -5.88 9.61 -0.41
C ASN A 133 -6.92 9.94 0.67
N GLY A 134 -6.84 9.27 1.83
CA GLY A 134 -7.66 9.53 3.00
C GLY A 134 -9.18 9.49 2.72
N GLU A 135 -9.92 10.35 3.40
CA GLU A 135 -11.39 10.48 3.26
C GLU A 135 -11.84 10.73 1.82
N SER A 136 -11.07 11.54 1.07
CA SER A 136 -11.37 11.84 -0.32
C SER A 136 -11.24 10.60 -1.20
N GLY A 137 -10.27 9.73 -0.92
CA GLY A 137 -10.11 8.44 -1.58
C GLY A 137 -11.23 7.45 -1.24
N VAL A 138 -11.67 7.40 0.02
CA VAL A 138 -12.84 6.58 0.40
C VAL A 138 -14.12 7.06 -0.30
N SER A 139 -14.31 8.37 -0.41
CA SER A 139 -15.50 8.96 -1.02
C SER A 139 -15.52 8.84 -2.56
N ASN A 140 -14.35 8.75 -3.20
CA ASN A 140 -14.20 8.66 -4.64
C ASN A 140 -13.08 7.67 -5.04
N PRO A 141 -13.35 6.36 -4.95
CA PRO A 141 -12.35 5.33 -5.21
C PRO A 141 -11.98 5.22 -6.70
N GLY A 142 -10.83 4.59 -6.98
CA GLY A 142 -10.48 4.17 -8.35
C GLY A 142 -9.97 5.28 -9.28
N SER A 143 -9.44 6.38 -8.72
CA SER A 143 -8.68 7.37 -9.50
C SER A 143 -7.46 6.73 -10.17
N GLN A 144 -6.90 7.38 -11.21
CA GLN A 144 -5.74 6.81 -11.91
C GLN A 144 -4.51 6.68 -11.00
N ASP A 145 -4.30 7.61 -10.07
CA ASP A 145 -3.23 7.54 -9.08
C ASP A 145 -3.39 6.32 -8.14
N ILE A 146 -4.63 6.08 -7.68
CA ILE A 146 -4.98 4.92 -6.86
C ILE A 146 -4.71 3.62 -7.62
N LYS A 147 -5.13 3.55 -8.89
CA LYS A 147 -4.88 2.38 -9.76
C LYS A 147 -3.39 2.13 -9.95
N ASN A 148 -2.61 3.18 -10.20
CA ASN A 148 -1.16 3.05 -10.34
C ASN A 148 -0.50 2.51 -9.05
N TYR A 149 -0.95 2.96 -7.87
CA TYR A 149 -0.48 2.45 -6.59
C TYR A 149 -0.88 0.97 -6.39
N MET A 150 -2.13 0.61 -6.67
CA MET A 150 -2.63 -0.78 -6.59
C MET A 150 -1.84 -1.71 -7.53
N ASP A 151 -1.62 -1.29 -8.77
CA ASP A 151 -0.83 -2.04 -9.76
C ASP A 151 0.64 -2.20 -9.32
N GLY A 152 1.21 -1.18 -8.68
CA GLY A 152 2.54 -1.23 -8.09
C GLY A 152 2.65 -2.29 -6.99
N VAL A 153 1.70 -2.28 -6.04
CA VAL A 153 1.63 -3.30 -4.98
C VAL A 153 1.40 -4.69 -5.57
N ALA A 154 0.48 -4.84 -6.53
CA ALA A 154 0.21 -6.11 -7.18
C ALA A 154 1.45 -6.67 -7.89
N TRP A 155 2.21 -5.82 -8.58
CA TRP A 155 3.45 -6.23 -9.23
C TRP A 155 4.50 -6.70 -8.23
N ILE A 156 4.71 -5.96 -7.13
CA ILE A 156 5.64 -6.35 -6.06
C ILE A 156 5.20 -7.69 -5.44
N GLN A 157 3.91 -7.83 -5.14
CA GLN A 157 3.35 -9.07 -4.58
C GLN A 157 3.64 -10.26 -5.52
N GLN A 158 3.41 -10.08 -6.83
CA GLN A 158 3.72 -11.10 -7.83
C GLN A 158 5.22 -11.48 -7.85
N GLN A 159 6.13 -10.52 -7.64
CA GLN A 159 7.56 -10.83 -7.58
C GLN A 159 7.90 -11.66 -6.33
N ILE A 160 7.35 -11.29 -5.17
CA ILE A 160 7.53 -12.02 -3.91
C ILE A 160 6.99 -13.45 -4.02
N GLU A 161 5.87 -13.65 -4.73
CA GLU A 161 5.24 -14.95 -4.93
C GLU A 161 5.86 -15.78 -6.05
N SER A 162 6.72 -15.19 -6.89
CA SER A 162 7.35 -15.89 -8.03
C SER A 162 8.38 -16.95 -7.62
N ASP A 163 8.96 -16.82 -6.42
CA ASP A 163 9.93 -17.75 -5.84
C ASP A 163 9.90 -17.59 -4.32
N GLU A 164 9.71 -18.68 -3.58
CA GLU A 164 9.60 -18.65 -2.10
C GLU A 164 10.80 -18.00 -1.42
N LYS A 165 11.99 -18.03 -2.04
CA LYS A 165 13.17 -17.35 -1.49
C LYS A 165 12.93 -15.86 -1.29
N TYR A 166 12.12 -15.20 -2.12
CA TYR A 166 11.88 -13.75 -2.02
C TYR A 166 11.04 -13.35 -0.81
N GLN A 167 10.41 -14.31 -0.13
CA GLN A 167 9.72 -14.07 1.15
C GLN A 167 10.70 -14.03 2.34
N SER A 168 11.96 -14.43 2.15
CA SER A 168 12.95 -14.57 3.24
C SER A 168 14.35 -14.04 2.91
N ASP A 169 14.63 -13.69 1.66
CA ASP A 169 15.90 -13.10 1.25
C ASP A 169 15.93 -11.56 1.38
N ASP A 170 17.08 -10.98 1.10
CA ASP A 170 17.33 -9.54 1.19
C ASP A 170 16.90 -8.76 -0.06
N THR A 171 16.19 -9.37 -1.02
CA THR A 171 15.78 -8.72 -2.26
C THR A 171 14.60 -7.78 -2.00
N ARG A 172 14.76 -6.49 -2.30
CA ARG A 172 13.66 -5.53 -2.40
C ARG A 172 13.24 -5.40 -3.85
N PHE A 173 11.95 -5.53 -4.12
CA PHE A 173 11.31 -5.08 -5.35
C PHE A 173 10.71 -3.69 -5.15
N TRP A 174 10.73 -2.87 -6.19
CA TRP A 174 10.24 -1.50 -6.11
C TRP A 174 9.54 -1.08 -7.39
N VAL A 175 8.60 -0.16 -7.24
CA VAL A 175 7.92 0.54 -8.33
C VAL A 175 7.95 2.03 -8.00
N SER A 176 8.28 2.86 -8.97
CA SER A 176 8.20 4.31 -8.84
C SER A 176 6.74 4.74 -8.84
N VAL A 177 6.26 5.16 -7.68
CA VAL A 177 4.94 5.76 -7.49
C VAL A 177 5.14 7.17 -6.94
N VAL A 178 4.51 8.15 -7.56
CA VAL A 178 4.59 9.56 -7.14
C VAL A 178 4.09 9.68 -5.69
N ALA A 179 4.71 10.50 -4.84
CA ALA A 179 4.21 10.74 -3.49
C ALA A 179 3.05 11.76 -3.51
N ILE A 180 2.13 11.66 -2.54
CA ILE A 180 1.04 12.63 -2.30
C ILE A 180 0.99 13.07 -0.84
#